data_AF-A0A9C7UZX2-F1
#
_entry.id   AF-A0A9C7UZX2-F1
#
_cell.length_a   1.000
_cell.length_b   1.000
_cell.length_c   1.000
_cell.angle_alpha   90.00
_cell.angle_beta   90.00
_cell.angle_gamma   90.00
#
_symmetry.space_group_name_H-M   'P 1'
#
loop_
_entity.id
_entity.type
_entity.pdbx_description
1 polymer ?
#
loop_
_entity_poly.entity_id
_entity_poly.type
_entity_poly.pdbx_seq_one_letter_code
_entity_poly.pdbx_strand_id
1 'polypeptide(L)'
;RDAFIESIKQRIRERISDIKPEPIIEGRVKSIYSIYKKVYVKNKRFDEIYDIYAVRVIVQSVIECYNVLGIIHDMFRPIPYRFKDYIATPKPNRYQSLHTTVIGREGIPFEVQIRTVEMHNTAQYGVAAHW
;
A
#
# COMPACT_ATOMS: atom_id res chain seq x y z
N ARG A 1 -5.83 -17.05 -4.15
CA ARG A 1 -5.47 -15.62 -4.31
C ARG A 1 -5.75 -14.86 -3.03
N ASP A 2 -6.97 -14.96 -2.50
CA ASP A 2 -7.36 -14.28 -1.26
C ASP A 2 -6.59 -14.79 -0.03
N ALA A 3 -6.29 -16.09 0.02
CA ALA A 3 -5.49 -16.68 1.10
C ALA A 3 -4.10 -16.03 1.28
N PHE A 4 -3.44 -15.61 0.19
CA PHE A 4 -2.13 -14.93 0.28
C PHE A 4 -2.28 -13.54 0.93
N ILE A 5 -3.20 -12.72 0.42
CA ILE A 5 -3.45 -11.40 0.98
C ILE A 5 -3.91 -11.50 2.43
N GLU A 6 -4.81 -12.41 2.77
CA GLU A 6 -5.26 -12.59 4.15
C GLU A 6 -4.12 -13.03 5.08
N SER A 7 -3.23 -13.92 4.63
CA SER A 7 -2.05 -14.30 5.42
C SER A 7 -1.12 -13.10 5.70
N ILE A 8 -0.90 -12.24 4.71
CA ILE A 8 -0.06 -11.04 4.87
C ILE A 8 -0.74 -10.02 5.78
N LYS A 9 -2.05 -9.80 5.62
CA LYS A 9 -2.83 -8.92 6.51
C LYS A 9 -2.73 -9.38 7.95
N GLN A 10 -2.85 -10.68 8.20
CA GLN A 10 -2.79 -11.24 9.54
C GLN A 10 -1.40 -11.06 10.18
N ARG A 11 -0.33 -11.35 9.44
CA ARG A 11 1.05 -11.12 9.90
C ARG A 11 1.32 -9.65 10.21
N ILE A 12 0.85 -8.73 9.36
CA ILE A 12 0.98 -7.29 9.58
C ILE A 12 0.20 -6.90 10.84
N ARG A 13 -1.05 -7.37 10.99
CA ARG A 13 -1.90 -7.11 12.16
C ARG A 13 -1.23 -7.51 13.46
N GLU A 14 -0.66 -8.72 13.50
CA GLU A 14 0.05 -9.22 14.69
C GLU A 14 1.24 -8.33 15.06
N ARG A 15 2.01 -7.90 14.06
CA ARG A 15 3.21 -7.08 14.29
C ARG A 15 2.91 -5.64 14.72
N ILE A 16 1.75 -5.09 14.35
CA ILE A 16 1.34 -3.73 14.70
C ILE A 16 0.27 -3.70 15.81
N SER A 17 0.08 -4.81 16.52
CA SER A 17 -1.00 -4.98 17.52
C SER A 17 -0.89 -4.03 18.73
N ASP A 18 0.32 -3.53 19.00
CA ASP A 18 0.61 -2.54 20.05
C ASP A 18 0.15 -1.11 19.68
N ILE A 19 -0.12 -0.83 18.40
CA ILE A 19 -0.62 0.48 17.97
C ILE A 19 -2.08 0.63 18.39
N LYS A 20 -2.38 1.72 19.11
CA LYS A 20 -3.73 2.04 19.59
C LYS A 20 -4.12 3.46 19.19
N PRO A 21 -5.35 3.66 18.65
CA PRO A 21 -6.37 2.65 18.37
C PRO A 21 -5.97 1.69 17.24
N GLU A 22 -6.61 0.52 17.19
CA GLU A 22 -6.23 -0.55 16.25
C GLU A 22 -6.27 -0.08 14.79
N PRO A 23 -5.16 -0.24 14.03
CA PRO A 23 -5.14 0.14 12.62
C PRO A 23 -6.09 -0.70 11.76
N ILE A 24 -6.73 -0.07 10.77
CA ILE A 24 -7.57 -0.78 9.79
C ILE A 24 -6.67 -1.33 8.68
N ILE A 25 -6.75 -2.63 8.42
CA ILE A 25 -5.95 -3.30 7.39
C ILE A 25 -6.87 -3.91 6.32
N GLU A 26 -6.77 -3.42 5.09
CA GLU A 26 -7.57 -3.85 3.95
C GLU A 26 -6.72 -4.51 2.89
N GLY A 27 -7.24 -5.60 2.30
CA GLY A 27 -6.67 -6.21 1.10
C GLY A 27 -7.23 -5.56 -0.16
N ARG A 28 -6.37 -5.26 -1.13
CA ARG A 28 -6.77 -4.74 -2.44
C ARG A 28 -6.11 -5.56 -3.55
N VAL A 29 -6.93 -6.26 -4.33
CA VAL A 29 -6.48 -6.90 -5.58
C VAL A 29 -6.81 -5.96 -6.74
N LYS A 30 -5.84 -5.64 -7.61
CA LYS A 30 -6.13 -4.84 -8.81
C LYS A 30 -6.96 -5.66 -9.80
N SER A 31 -8.00 -5.03 -10.36
CA SER A 31 -8.80 -5.62 -11.43
C SER A 31 -7.93 -5.95 -12.65
N ILE A 32 -8.24 -7.06 -13.32
CA ILE A 32 -7.58 -7.53 -14.55
C ILE A 32 -7.54 -6.42 -15.61
N TYR A 33 -8.58 -5.61 -15.72
CA TYR A 33 -8.63 -4.47 -16.65
C TYR A 33 -7.58 -3.39 -16.34
N SER A 34 -7.35 -3.11 -15.05
CA SER A 34 -6.31 -2.15 -14.62
C SER A 34 -4.89 -2.67 -14.88
N ILE A 35 -4.70 -3.99 -14.82
CA ILE A 35 -3.45 -4.67 -15.19
C ILE A 35 -3.26 -4.58 -16.71
N TYR A 36 -4.29 -4.94 -17.49
CA TYR A 36 -4.29 -4.86 -18.95
C TYR A 36 -3.91 -3.46 -19.46
N LYS A 37 -4.55 -2.40 -18.95
CA LYS A 37 -4.24 -1.01 -19.33
C LYS A 37 -2.76 -0.66 -19.10
N LYS A 38 -2.11 -1.21 -18.06
CA LYS A 38 -0.68 -0.96 -17.81
C LYS A 38 0.24 -1.73 -18.74
N VAL A 39 -0.08 -2.99 -19.02
CA VAL A 39 0.72 -3.82 -19.93
C VAL A 39 0.68 -3.24 -21.33
N TYR A 40 -0.53 -3.03 -21.85
CA TYR A 40 -0.75 -2.77 -23.27
C TYR A 40 -0.72 -1.28 -23.62
N VAL A 41 -1.22 -0.38 -22.76
CA VAL A 41 -1.26 1.07 -23.08
C VAL A 41 0.02 1.78 -22.61
N LYS A 42 0.67 1.31 -21.54
CA LYS A 42 1.91 1.92 -21.02
C LYS A 42 3.18 1.16 -21.42
N ASN A 43 3.05 0.15 -22.29
CA ASN A 43 4.13 -0.68 -22.82
C ASN A 43 5.07 -1.24 -21.73
N LYS A 44 4.52 -1.58 -20.56
CA LYS A 44 5.27 -2.19 -19.46
C LYS A 44 5.22 -3.70 -19.60
N ARG A 45 6.35 -4.36 -19.37
CA ARG A 45 6.36 -5.82 -19.38
C ARG A 45 5.56 -6.36 -18.19
N PHE A 46 4.88 -7.49 -18.37
CA PHE A 46 4.03 -8.10 -17.34
C PHE A 46 4.81 -8.41 -16.06
N ASP A 47 6.09 -8.74 -16.19
CA ASP A 47 7.05 -8.97 -15.11
C ASP A 47 7.40 -7.73 -14.28
N GLU A 48 6.99 -6.52 -14.69
CA GLU A 48 7.17 -5.28 -13.91
C GLU A 48 5.93 -4.89 -13.07
N ILE A 49 4.83 -5.64 -13.20
CA ILE A 49 3.57 -5.38 -12.51
C ILE A 49 3.56 -6.08 -11.16
N TYR A 50 4.31 -5.47 -10.24
CA TYR A 50 4.45 -5.94 -8.86
C TYR A 50 3.30 -5.53 -7.94
N ASP A 51 2.38 -4.71 -8.43
CA ASP A 51 1.31 -4.10 -7.62
C ASP A 51 -0.05 -4.75 -7.87
N ILE A 52 -0.06 -6.01 -8.33
CA ILE A 52 -1.27 -6.83 -8.48
C ILE A 52 -1.93 -7.01 -7.11
N TYR A 53 -1.12 -7.33 -6.11
CA TYR A 53 -1.51 -7.45 -4.72
C TYR A 53 -1.13 -6.18 -3.98
N ALA A 54 -2.06 -5.61 -3.24
CA ALA A 54 -1.82 -4.49 -2.37
C ALA A 54 -2.48 -4.68 -1.00
N VAL A 55 -1.84 -4.20 0.04
CA VAL A 55 -2.38 -4.09 1.39
C VAL A 55 -2.42 -2.62 1.77
N ARG A 56 -3.54 -2.18 2.34
CA ARG A 56 -3.70 -0.83 2.85
C ARG A 56 -3.74 -0.88 4.37
N VAL A 57 -2.95 -0.03 5.01
CA VAL A 57 -2.96 0.18 6.45
C VAL A 57 -3.41 1.61 6.73
N ILE A 58 -4.45 1.77 7.54
CA ILE A 58 -5.02 3.07 7.92
C ILE A 58 -4.79 3.26 9.41
N VAL A 59 -4.08 4.33 9.75
CA VAL A 59 -3.69 4.69 11.12
C VAL A 59 -4.27 6.06 11.52
N GLN A 60 -4.04 6.54 12.74
CA GLN A 60 -4.58 7.83 13.18
C GLN A 60 -3.68 9.00 12.85
N SER A 61 -2.36 8.81 12.95
CA SER A 61 -1.40 9.91 12.82
C SER A 61 -0.35 9.69 11.73
N VAL A 62 0.28 10.78 11.28
CA VAL A 62 1.39 10.73 10.32
C VAL A 62 2.60 10.01 10.92
N ILE A 63 2.84 10.17 12.22
CA ILE A 63 3.95 9.49 12.93
C ILE A 63 3.76 7.96 12.83
N GLU A 64 2.54 7.48 13.07
CA GLU A 64 2.21 6.06 12.93
C GLU A 64 2.41 5.57 11.50
N CYS A 65 2.17 6.39 10.47
CA CYS A 65 2.43 6.00 9.09
C CYS A 65 3.90 5.59 8.89
N TYR A 66 4.84 6.40 9.39
CA TYR A 66 6.27 6.11 9.27
C TYR A 66 6.71 4.97 10.22
N ASN A 67 6.10 4.84 11.40
CA ASN A 67 6.37 3.72 12.29
C ASN A 67 5.96 2.39 11.62
N VAL A 68 4.74 2.32 11.07
CA VAL A 68 4.28 1.15 10.31
C VAL A 68 5.18 0.90 9.09
N LEU A 69 5.66 1.94 8.39
CA LEU A 69 6.60 1.77 7.29
C LEU A 69 7.88 1.06 7.74
N GLY A 70 8.46 1.48 8.88
CA GLY A 70 9.63 0.83 9.47
C GLY A 70 9.37 -0.64 9.81
N ILE A 71 8.23 -0.93 10.43
CA ILE A 71 7.80 -2.32 10.74
C ILE A 71 7.66 -3.15 9.46
N ILE A 72 7.08 -2.60 8.39
CA ILE A 72 6.93 -3.30 7.11
C ILE A 72 8.29 -3.60 6.48
N HIS A 73 9.25 -2.68 6.54
CA HIS A 73 10.61 -2.90 6.02
C HIS A 73 11.46 -3.85 6.88
N ASP A 74 11.14 -4.00 8.16
CA ASP A 74 11.70 -5.05 9.04
C ASP A 74 11.13 -6.43 8.67
N MET A 75 9.82 -6.52 8.43
CA MET A 75 9.15 -7.78 8.09
C MET A 75 9.44 -8.29 6.67
N PHE A 76 9.63 -7.37 5.72
CA PHE A 76 9.68 -7.68 4.29
C PHE A 76 10.78 -6.88 3.60
N ARG A 77 11.43 -7.48 2.60
CA ARG A 77 12.51 -6.81 1.87
C ARG A 77 11.93 -5.75 0.94
N PRO A 78 12.28 -4.46 1.08
CA PRO A 78 11.83 -3.43 0.15
C PRO A 78 12.51 -3.58 -1.22
N ILE A 79 11.74 -3.33 -2.29
CA ILE A 79 12.27 -3.23 -3.64
C ILE A 79 12.82 -1.81 -3.85
N PRO A 80 14.10 -1.65 -4.22
CA PRO A 80 14.68 -0.34 -4.50
C PRO A 80 13.87 0.47 -5.51
N TYR A 81 13.85 1.80 -5.36
CA TYR A 81 13.16 2.75 -6.24
C TYR A 81 11.62 2.58 -6.34
N ARG A 82 11.03 1.74 -5.49
CA ARG A 82 9.57 1.53 -5.42
C ARG A 82 8.93 2.10 -4.15
N PHE A 83 9.68 2.86 -3.36
CA PHE A 83 9.14 3.67 -2.27
C PHE A 83 8.72 5.05 -2.79
N LYS A 84 7.54 5.52 -2.37
CA LYS A 84 7.01 6.84 -2.69
C LYS A 84 6.37 7.46 -1.47
N ASP A 85 6.88 8.62 -1.09
CA ASP A 85 6.38 9.40 0.03
C ASP A 85 5.47 10.53 -0.47
N TYR A 86 4.17 10.22 -0.62
CA TYR A 86 3.19 11.24 -0.96
C TYR A 86 2.69 12.01 0.27
N ILE A 87 3.17 11.71 1.48
CA ILE A 87 2.87 12.55 2.64
C ILE A 87 3.75 13.80 2.56
N ALA A 88 5.07 13.61 2.38
CA ALA A 88 6.04 14.69 2.21
C ALA A 88 5.89 15.41 0.85
N THR A 89 5.57 14.66 -0.21
CA THR A 89 5.35 15.22 -1.55
C THR A 89 3.97 14.86 -2.10
N PRO A 90 2.90 15.54 -1.64
CA PRO A 90 1.54 15.26 -2.10
C PRO A 90 1.37 15.41 -3.61
N LYS A 91 0.48 14.62 -4.19
CA LYS A 91 0.12 14.79 -5.60
C LYS A 91 -0.67 16.10 -5.82
N PRO A 92 -0.76 16.62 -7.05
CA PRO A 92 -1.55 17.82 -7.36
C PRO A 92 -3.00 17.76 -6.89
N ASN A 93 -3.61 16.57 -6.89
CA ASN A 93 -4.98 16.35 -6.39
C ASN A 93 -5.06 16.23 -4.85
N ARG A 94 -4.01 16.61 -4.12
CA ARG A 94 -3.86 16.49 -2.66
C ARG A 94 -3.87 15.06 -2.12
N TYR A 95 -3.66 14.06 -2.98
CA TYR A 95 -3.51 12.68 -2.53
C TYR A 95 -2.25 12.51 -1.66
N GLN A 96 -2.44 11.94 -0.47
CA GLN A 96 -1.38 11.64 0.50
C GLN A 96 -1.45 10.18 0.94
N SER A 97 -0.29 9.50 0.96
CA SER A 97 -0.07 8.13 1.45
C SER A 97 1.41 7.76 1.29
N LEU A 98 1.92 6.85 2.11
CA LEU A 98 3.19 6.17 1.86
C LEU A 98 2.95 4.92 1.03
N HIS A 99 3.66 4.77 -0.08
CA HIS A 99 3.60 3.57 -0.92
C HIS A 99 4.96 2.89 -0.93
N THR A 100 4.99 1.59 -0.63
CA THR A 100 6.22 0.79 -0.73
C THR A 100 5.90 -0.54 -1.40
N THR A 101 6.76 -1.01 -2.30
CA THR A 101 6.68 -2.39 -2.81
C THR A 101 7.71 -3.25 -2.09
N VAL A 102 7.28 -4.38 -1.56
CA VAL A 102 8.12 -5.30 -0.77
C VAL A 102 7.96 -6.73 -1.27
N ILE A 103 8.91 -7.59 -0.93
CA ILE A 103 8.89 -9.04 -1.23
C ILE A 103 8.97 -9.81 0.08
N GLY A 104 8.03 -10.74 0.27
CA GLY A 104 8.02 -11.68 1.38
C GLY A 104 8.82 -12.95 1.10
N ARG A 105 8.80 -13.89 2.06
CA ARG A 105 9.49 -15.20 1.93
C ARG A 105 8.95 -16.03 0.78
N GLU A 106 7.72 -15.76 0.37
CA GLU A 106 7.00 -16.39 -0.71
C GLU A 106 7.51 -15.95 -2.10
N GLY A 107 8.40 -14.95 -2.16
CA GLY A 107 8.96 -14.42 -3.41
C GLY A 107 7.98 -13.59 -4.23
N ILE A 108 6.73 -13.45 -3.78
CA ILE A 108 5.69 -12.69 -4.46
C ILE A 108 5.77 -11.23 -4.00
N PRO A 109 5.97 -10.27 -4.92
CA PRO A 109 5.96 -8.86 -4.59
C PRO A 109 4.53 -8.36 -4.36
N PHE A 110 4.40 -7.44 -3.40
CA PHE A 110 3.14 -6.74 -3.13
C PHE A 110 3.39 -5.30 -2.69
N GLU A 111 2.38 -4.45 -2.90
CA GLU A 111 2.41 -3.04 -2.52
C GLU A 111 1.76 -2.84 -1.14
N VAL A 112 2.40 -2.07 -0.26
CA VAL A 112 1.80 -1.61 0.99
C VAL A 112 1.53 -0.12 0.89
N GLN A 113 0.30 0.28 1.18
CA GLN A 113 -0.16 1.67 1.21
C GLN A 113 -0.52 2.06 2.63
N ILE A 114 0.20 3.02 3.20
CA ILE A 114 -0.01 3.45 4.58
C ILE A 114 -0.51 4.90 4.55
N ARG A 115 -1.55 5.22 5.32
CA ARG A 115 -2.12 6.57 5.38
C ARG A 115 -2.94 6.78 6.65
N THR A 116 -3.26 8.02 6.98
CA THR A 116 -4.17 8.30 8.09
C THR A 116 -5.64 8.12 7.69
N VAL A 117 -6.54 8.07 8.67
CA VAL A 117 -8.01 8.11 8.44
C VAL A 117 -8.40 9.36 7.64
N GLU A 118 -7.84 10.53 7.98
CA GLU A 118 -8.10 11.77 7.25
C GLU A 118 -7.67 11.67 5.79
N MET A 119 -6.43 11.23 5.54
CA MET A 119 -5.91 11.01 4.19
C MET A 119 -6.74 9.98 3.41
N HIS A 120 -7.26 8.97 4.10
CA HIS A 120 -8.18 8.00 3.51
C HIS A 120 -9.48 8.67 3.06
N ASN A 121 -10.11 9.47 3.92
CA ASN A 121 -11.34 10.19 3.60
C ASN A 121 -11.14 11.17 2.43
N THR A 122 -10.04 11.93 2.42
CA THR A 122 -9.69 12.81 1.29
C THR A 122 -9.54 12.02 -0.01
N ALA A 123 -8.93 10.83 0.04
CA ALA A 123 -8.74 9.99 -1.14
C ALA A 123 -10.03 9.27 -1.60
N GLN A 124 -11.05 9.12 -0.75
CA GLN A 124 -12.34 8.50 -1.10
C GLN A 124 -13.41 9.52 -1.53
N TYR A 125 -13.45 10.70 -0.89
CA TYR A 125 -14.55 11.65 -1.03
C TYR A 125 -14.10 13.07 -1.40
N GLY A 126 -12.80 13.36 -1.38
CA GLY A 126 -12.28 14.68 -1.71
C GLY A 126 -12.06 14.89 -3.20
N VAL A 127 -11.48 16.04 -3.57
CA VAL A 127 -11.03 16.35 -4.94
C VAL A 127 -10.11 15.25 -5.51
N ALA A 128 -9.40 14.54 -4.63
CA ALA A 128 -8.55 13.41 -4.98
C ALA A 128 -9.31 12.17 -5.51
N ALA A 129 -10.60 12.02 -5.21
CA ALA A 129 -11.42 10.88 -5.63
C ALA A 129 -11.96 11.02 -7.06
N HIS A 130 -11.99 12.25 -7.59
CA HIS A 130 -12.56 12.57 -8.90
C HIS A 130 -11.51 12.65 -10.04
N TRP A 131 -10.32 12.06 -9.83
CA TRP A 131 -9.21 12.07 -10.81
C TRP A 131 -8.65 10.67 -11.11
#